data_AF-A0A0D2MRD2-F1
#
_entry.id   AF-A0A0D2MRD2-F1
#
_cell.length_a   1.000
_cell.length_b   1.000
_cell.length_c   1.000
_cell.angle_alpha   90.00
_cell.angle_beta   90.00
_cell.angle_gamma   90.00
#
_symmetry.space_group_name_H-M   'P 1'
#
loop_
_entity.id
_entity.type
_entity.pdbx_description
1 polymer ?
#
loop_
_entity_poly.entity_id
_entity_poly.type
_entity_poly.pdbx_seq_one_letter_code
_entity_poly.pdbx_strand_id
1 'polypeptide(L)' 'MFTADWALRRVLKFVLKRSVGKFLQTDLDLEQLDVQLGTGAVELRNVLLNCNTINQRL' A
#
# COMPACT_ATOMS: atom_id res chain seq x y z
N MET A 1 19.11 14.61 -9.87
CA MET A 1 17.65 14.72 -9.65
C MET A 1 17.18 13.40 -9.00
N PHE A 2 17.59 13.12 -7.76
CA PHE A 2 17.41 11.79 -7.12
C PHE A 2 16.67 11.83 -5.77
N THR A 3 16.52 13.02 -5.18
CA THR A 3 15.91 13.20 -3.85
C THR A 3 14.38 13.22 -3.88
N ALA A 4 13.78 13.69 -4.98
CA ALA A 4 12.33 13.75 -5.14
C ALA A 4 11.70 12.35 -5.23
N ASP A 5 12.35 11.40 -5.91
CA ASP A 5 11.87 10.03 -6.10
C ASP A 5 11.71 9.28 -4.77
N TRP A 6 12.70 9.38 -3.88
CA TRP A 6 12.64 8.74 -2.56
C TRP A 6 11.53 9.32 -1.68
N ALA A 7 11.39 10.66 -1.68
CA ALA A 7 10.34 11.33 -0.92
C ALA A 7 8.96 10.96 -1.47
N LEU A 8 8.80 10.97 -2.79
CA LEU A 8 7.57 10.56 -3.48
C LEU A 8 7.21 9.11 -3.17
N ARG A 9 8.19 8.20 -3.19
CA ARG A 9 8.00 6.79 -2.83
C ARG A 9 7.48 6.66 -1.41
N ARG A 10 8.05 7.37 -0.43
CA ARG A 10 7.57 7.36 0.96
C ARG A 10 6.17 7.93 1.11
N VAL A 11 5.86 9.02 0.44
CA VAL A 11 4.52 9.63 0.47
C VAL A 11 3.49 8.68 -0.13
N LEU A 12 3.76 8.12 -1.31
CA LEU A 12 2.92 7.10 -1.93
C LEU A 12 2.71 5.92 -0.99
N LYS A 13 3.79 5.36 -0.44
CA LYS A 13 3.69 4.23 0.50
C LYS A 13 2.81 4.56 1.70
N PHE A 14 2.93 5.76 2.25
CA PHE A 14 2.12 6.20 3.38
C PHE A 14 0.63 6.34 3.02
N VAL A 15 0.33 6.95 1.87
CA VAL A 15 -1.05 7.13 1.38
C VAL A 15 -1.70 5.78 1.06
N LEU A 16 -0.94 4.87 0.43
CA LEU A 16 -1.36 3.50 0.13
C LEU A 16 -1.62 2.71 1.41
N LYS A 17 -0.70 2.73 2.38
CA LYS A 17 -0.92 2.11 3.70
C LYS A 17 -2.21 2.58 4.34
N ARG A 18 -2.48 3.89 4.33
CA ARG A 18 -3.68 4.46 4.96
C ARG A 18 -4.98 4.13 4.22
N SER A 19 -4.94 4.06 2.88
CA SER A 19 -6.12 3.78 2.08
C SER A 19 -6.45 2.28 2.06
N VAL A 20 -5.44 1.45 1.80
CA VAL A 20 -5.58 -0.01 1.72
C VAL A 20 -5.75 -0.61 3.13
N GLY A 21 -5.14 -0.03 4.17
CA GLY A 21 -5.24 -0.50 5.56
C GLY A 21 -6.67 -0.65 6.11
N LYS A 22 -7.65 0.08 5.56
CA LYS A 22 -9.07 -0.09 5.91
C LYS A 22 -9.67 -1.42 5.43
N PHE A 23 -9.06 -2.01 4.42
CA PHE A 23 -9.46 -3.29 3.81
C PHE A 23 -8.58 -4.45 4.30
N LEU A 24 -7.50 -4.18 5.02
CA LEU A 24 -6.69 -5.23 5.65
C LEU A 24 -7.18 -5.53 7.06
N GLN A 25 -7.01 -6.79 7.47
CA GLN A 25 -7.31 -7.25 8.82
C GLN A 25 -6.18 -6.87 9.80
N THR A 26 -4.97 -6.70 9.29
CA THR A 26 -3.77 -6.35 10.04
C THR A 26 -3.15 -5.06 9.50
N ASP A 27 -2.32 -4.40 10.31
CA ASP A 27 -1.54 -3.25 9.85
C ASP A 27 -0.69 -3.61 8.63
N LEU A 28 -0.79 -2.80 7.58
CA LEU A 28 0.03 -2.97 6.38
C LEU A 28 1.45 -2.46 6.67
N ASP A 29 2.46 -3.30 6.51
CA ASP A 29 3.85 -2.88 6.68
C ASP A 29 4.48 -2.33 5.40
N LEU A 30 5.46 -1.44 5.56
CA LEU A 30 6.15 -0.80 4.43
C LEU A 30 6.98 -1.79 3.59
N GLU A 31 7.37 -2.91 4.20
CA GLU A 31 8.08 -4.02 3.56
C GLU A 31 7.16 -4.87 2.68
N GLN A 32 5.86 -4.90 2.98
CA GLN A 32 4.84 -5.61 2.21
C GLN A 32 4.34 -4.81 0.99
N LEU A 33 4.77 -3.55 0.87
CA LEU A 33 4.35 -2.63 -0.17
C LEU A 33 5.54 -2.28 -1.07
N ASP A 34 5.54 -2.80 -2.30
CA ASP A 34 6.53 -2.45 -3.31
C ASP A 34 5.96 -1.39 -4.27
N VAL A 35 6.71 -0.31 -4.48
CA VAL A 35 6.31 0.83 -5.31
C VAL A 35 7.32 0.98 -6.43
N GLN A 36 6.93 0.63 -7.65
CA GLN A 36 7.76 0.74 -8.84
C GLN A 36 7.42 2.04 -9.57
N LEU A 37 8.07 3.14 -9.14
CA LEU A 37 7.86 4.47 -9.72
C LEU A 37 8.20 4.52 -11.23
N GLY A 38 9.17 3.72 -11.68
CA GLY A 38 9.56 3.63 -13.08
C GLY A 38 8.50 3.03 -14.01
N THR A 39 7.61 2.18 -13.49
CA THR A 39 6.52 1.55 -14.25
C THR A 39 5.13 2.06 -13.84
N GLY A 40 5.05 2.90 -12.79
CA GLY A 40 3.79 3.36 -12.21
C GLY A 40 3.00 2.25 -11.49
N ALA A 41 3.62 1.10 -11.23
CA ALA A 41 2.97 -0.05 -10.61
C ALA A 41 3.21 -0.08 -9.09
N VAL A 42 2.22 -0.58 -8.35
CA VAL A 42 2.31 -0.83 -6.91
C VAL A 42 1.85 -2.25 -6.64
N GLU A 43 2.67 -3.01 -5.92
CA GLU A 43 2.37 -4.37 -5.51
C GLU A 43 2.26 -4.48 -3.99
N LEU A 44 1.20 -5.16 -3.54
CA LEU A 44 1.01 -5.57 -2.16
C LEU A 44 1.28 -7.07 -2.05
N ARG A 45 2.14 -7.48 -1.13
CA ARG A 45 2.51 -8.89 -0.93
C ARG A 45 2.24 -9.32 0.50
N ASN A 46 1.80 -10.57 0.68
CA ASN A 46 1.56 -11.19 2.00
C ASN A 46 0.58 -10.40 2.89
N VAL A 47 -0.49 -9.87 2.29
CA VAL A 47 -1.51 -9.10 3.01
C VAL A 47 -2.66 -9.98 3.47
N LEU A 48 -3.12 -9.75 4.71
CA LEU A 48 -4.35 -10.37 5.24
C LEU A 48 -5.52 -9.42 4.99
N LEU A 49 -6.47 -9.86 4.17
CA LEU A 49 -7.66 -9.09 3.84
C LEU A 49 -8.70 -9.19 4.95
N ASN A 50 -9.35 -8.07 5.26
CA ASN A 50 -10.48 -8.05 6.16
C ASN A 50 -11.74 -8.51 5.43
N CYS A 51 -12.03 -9.81 5.51
CA CYS A 51 -13.22 -10.40 4.90
C CYS A 51 -14.52 -9.74 5.40
N ASN A 52 -14.57 -9.26 6.65
CA ASN A 52 -15.76 -8.59 7.18
C ASN A 52 -16.03 -7.26 6.48
N THR A 53 -14.99 -6.47 6.24
CA THR A 53 -15.10 -5.19 5.51
C THR A 53 -15.40 -5.40 4.03
N ILE A 54 -14.80 -6.41 3.40
CA ILE A 54 -15.03 -6.73 1.99
C ILE A 54 -16.46 -7.24 1.79
N ASN A 55 -16.94 -8.14 2.64
CA ASN A 55 -18.29 -8.71 2.54
C ASN A 55 -19.40 -7.69 2.83
N GLN A 56 -19.12 -6.59 3.53
CA GLN A 56 -20.07 -5.48 3.68
C GLN A 56 -20.20 -4.60 2.42
N ARG A 57 -19.30 -4.75 1.44
CA ARG A 57 -19.26 -3.98 0.19
C ARG A 57 -19.65 -4.80 -1.05
N LEU A 58 -19.82 -6.11 -0.87
CA LEU A 58 -20.38 -7.06 -1.84
C LEU A 58 -21.91 -7.09 -1.72
#